data_AF-A0A8B7AU01-F1
#
_entry.id   AF-A0A8B7AU01-F1
#
_cell.length_a   1.000
_cell.length_b   1.000
_cell.length_c   1.000
_cell.angle_alpha   90.00
_cell.angle_beta   90.00
_cell.angle_gamma   90.00
#
_symmetry.space_group_name_H-M   'P 1'
#
loop_
_entity.id
_entity.type
_entity.pdbx_description
1 polymer ?
#
loop_
_entity_poly.entity_id
_entity_poly.type
_entity_poly.pdbx_seq_one_letter_code
_entity_poly.pdbx_strand_id
1 'polypeptide(L)'
;MFTHQCEDSERCESMELDNKIRDLIERNVSPDLKGVTPETISSHTNPRSLKTPVKTASLAHFVQGTTRMSGVESSTEHAECTQSSRRKNLTNSLEQKIKCLEKQRKELLEVNQQWDHQFRSMKELYERKVTELKTKLEASERFQNKLEKQQHQCQRESERQRDLTPDQLLREEKESESLSEELHELKKENKLLKEKNVLANKKKEQYECEIKRLNKALQDALKIECSSFPEDFLEKSEMKCSHEEMRIQMEVLKHQVQIYEEDFKKERSDRERLNQEKEELQQMNQTSQSQLNKLNSQIKACQMEKEKLEKQLKQMYFPTCNCGLVFHLRDPWVPTGPRAVQDLQKHPSDYQWYAPDQFPPDVQHKANDIFKSQQCLLPV
;
A
#
# COMPACT_ATOMS: atom_id res chain seq x y z
N MET A 1 -11.57 -49.76 -27.75
CA MET A 1 -12.31 -49.98 -26.49
C MET A 1 -11.46 -49.45 -25.36
N PHE A 2 -11.83 -48.36 -24.72
CA PHE A 2 -11.94 -48.21 -23.26
C PHE A 2 -12.48 -46.80 -22.98
N THR A 3 -13.46 -46.79 -22.10
CA THR A 3 -14.48 -45.80 -21.83
C THR A 3 -13.97 -44.70 -20.92
N HIS A 4 -14.10 -43.44 -21.33
CA HIS A 4 -14.12 -42.30 -20.42
C HIS A 4 -15.52 -42.19 -19.81
N GLN A 5 -15.65 -42.46 -18.52
CA GLN A 5 -16.66 -41.85 -17.68
C GLN A 5 -15.91 -41.15 -16.54
N CYS A 6 -16.01 -39.82 -16.51
CA CYS A 6 -15.73 -39.05 -15.32
C CYS A 6 -17.00 -38.25 -15.07
N GLU A 7 -17.64 -38.56 -13.95
CA GLU A 7 -18.98 -38.14 -13.58
C GLU A 7 -19.07 -36.63 -13.36
N ASP A 8 -20.22 -36.06 -13.74
CA ASP A 8 -20.63 -34.70 -13.45
C ASP A 8 -20.59 -34.43 -11.93
N SER A 9 -19.80 -33.44 -11.52
CA SER A 9 -19.93 -32.85 -10.18
C SER A 9 -19.75 -31.34 -10.24
N GLU A 10 -20.61 -30.66 -11.01
CA GLU A 10 -20.86 -29.23 -10.84
C GLU A 10 -21.85 -29.03 -9.68
N ARG A 11 -21.34 -29.11 -8.45
CA ARG A 11 -22.05 -28.67 -7.25
C ARG A 11 -21.89 -27.15 -7.17
N CYS A 12 -22.90 -26.39 -7.57
CA CYS A 12 -22.90 -24.93 -7.40
C CYS A 12 -22.82 -24.59 -5.90
N GLU A 13 -21.66 -24.13 -5.42
CA GLU A 13 -21.58 -23.43 -4.14
C GLU A 13 -22.28 -22.08 -4.29
N SER A 14 -23.43 -21.94 -3.64
CA SER A 14 -24.16 -20.69 -3.58
C SER A 14 -23.38 -19.72 -2.71
N MET A 15 -22.67 -18.79 -3.34
CA MET A 15 -21.99 -17.69 -2.64
C MET A 15 -23.07 -16.75 -2.11
N GLU A 16 -23.19 -16.67 -0.78
CA GLU A 16 -24.17 -15.81 -0.13
C GLU A 16 -23.89 -14.34 -0.47
N LEU A 17 -24.91 -13.59 -0.89
CA LEU A 17 -24.79 -12.17 -1.22
C LEU A 17 -24.36 -11.38 0.02
N ASP A 18 -23.36 -10.49 -0.16
CA ASP A 18 -22.85 -9.61 0.90
C ASP A 18 -24.01 -8.90 1.61
N ASN A 19 -23.99 -8.90 2.94
CA ASN A 19 -25.07 -8.37 3.77
C ASN A 19 -25.37 -6.89 3.45
N LYS A 20 -24.35 -6.14 3.00
CA LYS A 20 -24.52 -4.76 2.51
C LYS A 20 -25.45 -4.63 1.29
N ILE A 21 -25.44 -5.62 0.39
CA ILE A 21 -26.28 -5.61 -0.82
C ILE A 21 -27.73 -5.91 -0.44
N ARG A 22 -27.96 -6.83 0.51
CA ARG A 22 -29.30 -7.09 1.05
C ARG A 22 -29.90 -5.84 1.72
N ASP A 23 -29.12 -5.15 2.55
CA ASP A 23 -29.55 -3.91 3.21
C ASP A 23 -29.89 -2.79 2.22
N LEU A 24 -29.16 -2.71 1.09
CA LEU A 24 -29.40 -1.72 0.05
C LEU A 24 -30.68 -2.02 -0.75
N ILE A 25 -30.99 -3.29 -0.99
CA ILE A 25 -32.23 -3.68 -1.67
C ILE A 25 -33.42 -3.44 -0.74
N GLU A 26 -33.32 -3.80 0.53
CA GLU A 26 -34.39 -3.63 1.51
C GLU A 26 -34.71 -2.14 1.77
N ARG A 27 -33.69 -1.28 1.78
CA ARG A 27 -33.86 0.18 1.93
C ARG A 27 -34.50 0.84 0.70
N ASN A 28 -34.36 0.26 -0.49
CA ASN A 28 -34.99 0.76 -1.73
C ASN A 28 -36.43 0.26 -1.94
N VAL A 29 -36.90 -0.71 -1.14
CA VAL A 29 -38.22 -1.34 -1.30
C VAL A 29 -39.29 -0.79 -0.35
N SER A 30 -38.94 0.03 0.65
CA SER A 30 -39.93 0.64 1.55
C SER A 30 -40.58 1.91 0.97
N PRO A 31 -41.92 1.96 0.81
CA PRO A 31 -42.65 3.15 0.43
C PRO A 31 -43.44 3.73 1.63
N ASP A 32 -43.06 4.90 2.13
CA ASP A 32 -43.95 5.90 2.77
C ASP A 32 -43.12 7.10 3.27
N LEU A 33 -43.53 8.38 3.26
CA LEU A 33 -44.77 9.06 2.89
C LEU A 33 -44.43 10.57 2.73
N LYS A 34 -45.05 11.24 1.74
CA LYS A 34 -45.35 12.69 1.61
C LYS A 34 -44.20 13.71 1.40
N GLY A 35 -44.28 14.37 0.24
CA GLY A 35 -44.09 15.83 0.16
C GLY A 35 -43.44 16.36 -1.12
N VAL A 36 -44.25 17.06 -1.94
CA VAL A 36 -43.88 18.07 -2.95
C VAL A 36 -43.71 17.58 -4.41
N THR A 37 -44.50 18.25 -5.26
CA THR A 37 -44.75 18.16 -6.71
C THR A 37 -43.51 18.29 -7.62
N PRO A 38 -43.52 17.63 -8.79
CA PRO A 38 -42.76 18.09 -9.95
C PRO A 38 -43.67 18.49 -11.12
N GLU A 39 -43.57 19.76 -11.53
CA GLU A 39 -44.06 20.27 -12.81
C GLU A 39 -42.98 20.09 -13.89
N THR A 40 -43.42 19.61 -15.06
CA THR A 40 -42.94 19.92 -16.43
C THR A 40 -41.50 19.50 -16.77
N ILE A 41 -41.27 18.57 -17.71
CA ILE A 41 -41.26 18.74 -19.19
C ILE A 41 -41.42 17.31 -19.78
N SER A 42 -42.52 16.92 -20.43
CA SER A 42 -42.90 17.17 -21.84
C SER A 42 -41.78 16.79 -22.84
N SER A 43 -41.76 15.67 -23.55
CA SER A 43 -42.68 15.30 -24.61
C SER A 43 -42.16 14.01 -25.24
N HIS A 44 -42.98 12.97 -25.39
CA HIS A 44 -43.19 12.39 -26.72
C HIS A 44 -44.44 11.50 -26.69
N THR A 45 -45.50 12.09 -27.23
CA THR A 45 -46.79 11.51 -27.62
C THR A 45 -46.55 10.24 -28.45
N ASN A 46 -46.92 9.03 -27.98
CA ASN A 46 -48.23 8.34 -28.09
C ASN A 46 -48.53 7.74 -29.52
N PRO A 47 -49.51 6.83 -29.72
CA PRO A 47 -49.60 5.44 -29.23
C PRO A 47 -50.32 4.45 -30.22
N ARG A 48 -50.43 3.17 -29.84
CA ARG A 48 -51.56 2.20 -29.96
C ARG A 48 -51.00 0.78 -30.14
N SER A 49 -51.08 -0.17 -29.20
CA SER A 49 -52.24 -0.76 -28.48
C SER A 49 -53.24 -1.46 -29.40
N LEU A 50 -53.26 -2.80 -29.39
CA LEU A 50 -54.29 -3.59 -28.70
C LEU A 50 -54.06 -5.11 -28.88
N LYS A 51 -54.36 -5.83 -27.80
CA LYS A 51 -54.15 -7.25 -27.56
C LYS A 51 -55.41 -8.07 -27.94
N THR A 52 -55.16 -9.32 -28.36
CA THR A 52 -55.91 -10.58 -28.02
C THR A 52 -57.27 -10.87 -28.72
N PRO A 53 -57.85 -12.10 -28.61
CA PRO A 53 -57.29 -13.46 -28.83
C PRO A 53 -58.28 -14.50 -29.49
N VAL A 54 -57.74 -15.65 -29.93
CA VAL A 54 -58.22 -17.07 -29.86
C VAL A 54 -59.73 -17.44 -29.85
N LYS A 55 -60.17 -18.32 -30.78
CA LYS A 55 -60.98 -19.58 -30.59
C LYS A 55 -61.34 -20.23 -31.94
N THR A 56 -60.82 -21.41 -32.29
CA THR A 56 -61.39 -22.78 -32.15
C THR A 56 -62.63 -23.11 -33.02
N ALA A 57 -62.49 -24.02 -33.98
CA ALA A 57 -63.52 -25.02 -34.32
C ALA A 57 -62.92 -26.18 -35.15
N SER A 58 -63.00 -27.40 -34.59
CA SER A 58 -62.83 -28.67 -35.29
C SER A 58 -64.11 -29.02 -36.06
N LEU A 59 -64.03 -29.71 -37.20
CA LEU A 59 -64.98 -30.79 -37.52
C LEU A 59 -64.41 -31.76 -38.56
N ALA A 60 -64.64 -33.04 -38.27
CA ALA A 60 -64.11 -34.24 -38.88
C ALA A 60 -64.88 -34.72 -40.12
N HIS A 61 -64.23 -35.62 -40.86
CA HIS A 61 -64.74 -36.81 -41.57
C HIS A 61 -66.14 -36.79 -42.21
N PHE A 62 -66.19 -37.12 -43.50
CA PHE A 62 -67.17 -38.09 -44.02
C PHE A 62 -66.55 -38.92 -45.16
N VAL A 63 -66.30 -40.20 -44.85
CA VAL A 63 -66.07 -41.28 -45.80
C VAL A 63 -67.39 -42.03 -45.90
N GLN A 64 -67.89 -42.27 -47.11
CA GLN A 64 -68.95 -43.26 -47.32
C GLN A 64 -68.76 -43.93 -48.69
N GLY A 65 -68.24 -45.16 -48.68
CA GLY A 65 -68.71 -46.21 -49.60
C GLY A 65 -70.15 -46.58 -49.20
N THR A 66 -71.03 -47.05 -50.07
CA THR A 66 -70.93 -48.28 -50.88
C THR A 66 -72.23 -48.34 -51.71
N THR A 67 -72.22 -49.04 -52.85
CA THR A 67 -73.26 -50.04 -53.25
C THR A 67 -73.63 -49.99 -54.73
N ARG A 68 -73.45 -51.18 -55.31
CA ARG A 68 -73.70 -51.70 -56.66
C ARG A 68 -75.19 -51.65 -57.05
N MET A 69 -75.52 -51.43 -58.34
CA MET A 69 -76.31 -52.35 -59.21
C MET A 69 -76.51 -51.79 -60.64
N SER A 70 -76.21 -52.65 -61.62
CA SER A 70 -76.67 -52.83 -63.01
C SER A 70 -77.18 -51.66 -63.89
N GLY A 71 -76.50 -51.49 -65.04
CA GLY A 71 -77.00 -51.73 -66.41
C GLY A 71 -78.22 -50.98 -66.92
N VAL A 72 -78.04 -50.21 -68.00
CA VAL A 72 -78.77 -50.29 -69.29
C VAL A 72 -78.26 -49.15 -70.19
N GLU A 73 -78.11 -49.50 -71.46
CA GLU A 73 -77.47 -48.74 -72.54
C GLU A 73 -78.30 -47.53 -73.04
N SER A 74 -77.59 -46.69 -73.81
CA SER A 74 -78.04 -45.95 -75.00
C SER A 74 -78.13 -44.42 -74.96
N SER A 75 -77.66 -43.85 -76.09
CA SER A 75 -77.99 -42.55 -76.69
C SER A 75 -77.17 -41.32 -76.30
N THR A 76 -75.95 -41.34 -76.84
CA THR A 76 -75.12 -40.21 -77.28
C THR A 76 -75.81 -39.40 -78.40
N GLU A 77 -75.75 -38.05 -78.31
CA GLU A 77 -75.41 -37.09 -79.43
C GLU A 77 -76.04 -35.68 -79.36
N HIS A 78 -77.03 -35.39 -78.50
CA HIS A 78 -77.55 -34.01 -78.35
C HIS A 78 -77.11 -33.22 -77.09
N ALA A 79 -76.14 -33.74 -76.34
CA ALA A 79 -75.58 -33.07 -75.15
C ALA A 79 -74.29 -32.28 -75.40
N GLU A 80 -73.65 -32.41 -76.56
CA GLU A 80 -72.26 -31.93 -76.75
C GLU A 80 -72.10 -30.40 -76.78
N CYS A 81 -73.08 -29.63 -77.30
CA CYS A 81 -72.91 -28.18 -77.44
C CYS A 81 -73.02 -27.42 -76.10
N THR A 82 -74.01 -27.76 -75.26
CA THR A 82 -74.18 -27.19 -73.91
C THR A 82 -73.14 -27.73 -72.91
N GLN A 83 -72.72 -28.99 -73.06
CA GLN A 83 -71.60 -29.54 -72.28
C GLN A 83 -70.26 -28.90 -72.65
N SER A 84 -70.04 -28.56 -73.92
CA SER A 84 -68.82 -27.88 -74.37
C SER A 84 -68.66 -26.49 -73.75
N SER A 85 -69.72 -25.68 -73.69
CA SER A 85 -69.68 -24.35 -73.06
C SER A 85 -69.46 -24.42 -71.54
N ARG A 86 -70.15 -25.32 -70.82
CA ARG A 86 -69.96 -25.53 -69.37
C ARG A 86 -68.55 -26.02 -69.03
N ARG A 87 -68.00 -26.92 -69.87
CA ARG A 87 -66.63 -27.45 -69.73
C ARG A 87 -65.60 -26.35 -69.96
N LYS A 88 -65.76 -25.51 -70.99
CA LYS A 88 -64.88 -24.35 -71.26
C LYS A 88 -64.87 -23.33 -70.12
N ASN A 89 -66.04 -23.01 -69.55
CA ASN A 89 -66.12 -22.09 -68.40
C ASN A 89 -65.48 -22.66 -67.12
N LEU A 90 -65.61 -23.97 -66.88
CA LEU A 90 -64.93 -24.67 -65.79
C LEU A 90 -63.41 -24.66 -65.98
N THR A 91 -62.93 -24.93 -67.20
CA THR A 91 -61.51 -24.89 -67.55
C THR A 91 -60.93 -23.49 -67.34
N ASN A 92 -61.62 -22.45 -67.82
CA ASN A 92 -61.18 -21.06 -67.63
C ASN A 92 -61.12 -20.67 -66.13
N SER A 93 -62.08 -21.14 -65.32
CA SER A 93 -62.07 -20.92 -63.87
C SER A 93 -60.91 -21.64 -63.16
N LEU A 94 -60.62 -22.88 -63.56
CA LEU A 94 -59.46 -23.63 -63.07
C LEU A 94 -58.14 -22.98 -63.48
N GLU A 95 -58.02 -22.46 -64.71
CA GLU A 95 -56.83 -21.72 -65.17
C GLU A 95 -56.62 -20.42 -64.38
N GLN A 96 -57.68 -19.66 -64.10
CA GLN A 96 -57.59 -18.48 -63.24
C GLN A 96 -57.14 -18.85 -61.81
N LYS A 97 -57.67 -19.97 -61.27
CA LYS A 97 -57.26 -20.47 -59.96
C LYS A 97 -55.79 -20.89 -59.95
N ILE A 98 -55.30 -21.54 -61.00
CA ILE A 98 -53.89 -21.90 -61.17
C ILE A 98 -53.03 -20.63 -61.18
N LYS A 99 -53.38 -19.62 -61.99
CA LYS A 99 -52.66 -18.34 -62.04
C LYS A 99 -52.60 -17.63 -60.68
N CYS A 100 -53.71 -17.61 -59.94
CA CYS A 100 -53.74 -17.04 -58.59
C CYS A 100 -52.84 -17.81 -57.62
N LEU A 101 -52.85 -19.13 -57.65
CA LEU A 101 -51.99 -19.97 -56.80
C LEU A 101 -50.51 -19.83 -57.19
N GLU A 102 -50.19 -19.69 -58.48
CA GLU A 102 -48.83 -19.41 -58.96
C GLU A 102 -48.33 -18.06 -58.45
N LYS A 103 -49.18 -17.03 -58.45
CA LYS A 103 -48.85 -15.71 -57.88
C LYS A 103 -48.60 -15.82 -56.37
N GLN A 104 -49.49 -16.48 -55.63
CA GLN A 104 -49.31 -16.71 -54.19
C GLN A 104 -48.04 -17.52 -53.88
N ARG A 105 -47.72 -18.52 -54.70
CA ARG A 105 -46.47 -19.30 -54.57
C ARG A 105 -45.24 -18.43 -54.77
N LYS A 106 -45.26 -17.50 -55.74
CA LYS A 106 -44.17 -16.56 -55.98
C LYS A 106 -44.01 -15.58 -54.81
N GLU A 107 -45.10 -14.97 -54.34
CA GLU A 107 -45.09 -14.07 -53.19
C GLU A 107 -44.58 -14.78 -51.92
N LEU A 108 -45.02 -16.02 -51.68
CA LEU A 108 -44.54 -16.82 -50.55
C LEU A 108 -43.06 -17.15 -50.66
N LEU A 109 -42.57 -17.45 -51.87
CA LEU A 109 -41.15 -17.71 -52.13
C LEU A 109 -40.31 -16.44 -51.89
N GLU A 110 -40.80 -15.27 -52.29
CA GLU A 110 -40.12 -13.99 -52.06
C GLU A 110 -40.04 -13.64 -50.58
N VAL A 111 -41.14 -13.82 -49.82
CA VAL A 111 -41.13 -13.66 -48.36
C VAL A 111 -40.16 -14.65 -47.73
N ASN A 112 -40.14 -15.92 -48.16
CA ASN A 112 -39.20 -16.91 -47.66
C ASN A 112 -37.74 -16.52 -47.94
N GLN A 113 -37.44 -16.00 -49.13
CA GLN A 113 -36.10 -15.48 -49.47
C GLN A 113 -35.69 -14.29 -48.59
N GLN A 114 -36.61 -13.36 -48.32
CA GLN A 114 -36.36 -12.23 -47.42
C GLN A 114 -36.09 -12.72 -45.98
N TRP A 115 -36.87 -13.67 -45.47
CA TRP A 115 -36.65 -14.28 -44.15
C TRP A 115 -35.32 -14.99 -44.06
N ASP A 116 -34.96 -15.76 -45.09
CA ASP A 116 -33.65 -16.41 -45.19
C ASP A 116 -32.51 -15.40 -45.18
N HIS A 117 -32.66 -14.29 -45.91
CA HIS A 117 -31.67 -13.22 -45.94
C HIS A 117 -31.52 -12.58 -44.55
N GLN A 118 -32.63 -12.17 -43.92
CA GLN A 118 -32.61 -11.58 -42.57
C GLN A 118 -32.02 -12.53 -41.54
N PHE A 119 -32.38 -13.81 -41.60
CA PHE A 119 -31.83 -14.83 -40.72
C PHE A 119 -30.32 -14.99 -40.91
N ARG A 120 -29.83 -15.06 -42.15
CA ARG A 120 -28.39 -15.17 -42.45
C ARG A 120 -27.64 -13.92 -41.98
N SER A 121 -28.11 -12.73 -42.32
CA SER A 121 -27.50 -11.47 -41.89
C SER A 121 -27.42 -11.35 -40.37
N MET A 122 -28.52 -11.67 -39.67
CA MET A 122 -28.56 -11.64 -38.22
C MET A 122 -27.65 -12.71 -37.59
N LYS A 123 -27.65 -13.94 -38.13
CA LYS A 123 -26.77 -15.03 -37.69
C LYS A 123 -25.30 -14.64 -37.82
N GLU A 124 -24.89 -14.10 -38.97
CA GLU A 124 -23.51 -13.66 -39.19
C GLU A 124 -23.11 -12.53 -38.23
N LEU A 125 -24.01 -11.58 -37.93
CA LEU A 125 -23.74 -10.52 -36.96
C LEU A 125 -23.43 -11.09 -35.58
N TYR A 126 -24.26 -12.03 -35.10
CA TYR A 126 -24.04 -12.65 -33.80
C TYR A 126 -22.83 -13.59 -33.79
N GLU A 127 -22.57 -14.32 -34.88
CA GLU A 127 -21.35 -15.12 -35.02
C GLU A 127 -20.10 -14.24 -34.92
N ARG A 128 -20.06 -13.10 -35.61
CA ARG A 128 -18.98 -12.10 -35.47
C ARG A 128 -18.89 -11.56 -34.04
N LYS A 129 -20.02 -11.31 -33.38
CA LYS A 129 -20.00 -10.81 -32.00
C LYS A 129 -19.45 -11.84 -31.02
N VAL A 130 -19.80 -13.11 -31.20
CA VAL A 130 -19.30 -14.21 -30.38
C VAL A 130 -17.80 -14.39 -30.58
N THR A 131 -17.29 -14.32 -31.82
CA THR A 131 -15.84 -14.42 -32.06
C THR A 131 -15.08 -13.20 -31.51
N GLU A 132 -15.62 -12.00 -31.60
CA GLU A 132 -15.06 -10.80 -30.97
C GLU A 132 -14.97 -10.95 -29.44
N LEU A 133 -16.01 -11.46 -28.78
CA LEU A 133 -16.00 -11.67 -27.34
C LEU A 133 -15.04 -12.78 -26.93
N LYS A 134 -14.99 -13.88 -27.68
CA LYS A 134 -14.02 -14.97 -27.44
C LYS A 134 -12.57 -14.48 -27.54
N THR A 135 -12.25 -13.71 -28.58
CA THR A 135 -10.89 -13.14 -28.74
C THR A 135 -10.54 -12.14 -27.63
N LYS A 136 -11.50 -11.33 -27.16
CA LYS A 136 -11.30 -10.43 -26.01
C LYS A 136 -11.10 -11.20 -24.70
N LEU A 137 -11.86 -12.27 -24.49
CA LEU A 137 -11.71 -13.15 -23.33
C LEU A 137 -10.32 -13.80 -23.32
N GLU A 138 -9.92 -14.42 -24.43
CA GLU A 138 -8.58 -15.03 -24.57
C GLU A 138 -7.46 -14.00 -24.37
N ALA A 139 -7.61 -12.77 -24.86
CA ALA A 139 -6.65 -11.71 -24.63
C ALA A 139 -6.55 -11.38 -23.13
N SER A 140 -7.69 -11.21 -22.45
CA SER A 140 -7.76 -10.97 -21.01
C SER A 140 -7.15 -12.11 -20.18
N GLU A 141 -7.44 -13.37 -20.52
CA GLU A 141 -6.86 -14.54 -19.90
C GLU A 141 -5.34 -14.60 -20.09
N ARG A 142 -4.83 -14.25 -21.28
CA ARG A 142 -3.38 -14.12 -21.52
C ARG A 142 -2.75 -13.01 -20.68
N PHE A 143 -3.44 -11.88 -20.50
CA PHE A 143 -2.96 -10.82 -19.60
C PHE A 143 -2.95 -11.28 -18.14
N GLN A 144 -4.01 -11.96 -17.70
CA GLN A 144 -4.11 -12.51 -16.35
C GLN A 144 -3.01 -13.54 -16.10
N ASN A 145 -2.79 -14.48 -17.02
CA ASN A 145 -1.74 -15.49 -16.90
C ASN A 145 -0.34 -14.88 -16.88
N LYS A 146 -0.11 -13.78 -17.61
CA LYS A 146 1.16 -13.02 -17.54
C LYS A 146 1.35 -12.39 -16.17
N LEU A 147 0.31 -11.76 -15.62
CA LEU A 147 0.35 -11.15 -14.30
C LEU A 147 0.56 -12.20 -13.20
N GLU A 148 -0.14 -13.32 -13.29
CA GLU A 148 -0.01 -14.47 -12.40
C GLU A 148 1.42 -15.05 -12.46
N LYS A 149 2.00 -15.21 -13.66
CA LYS A 149 3.40 -15.61 -13.81
C LYS A 149 4.38 -14.62 -13.19
N GLN A 150 4.14 -13.31 -13.34
CA GLN A 150 4.95 -12.27 -12.71
C GLN A 150 4.83 -12.30 -11.18
N GLN A 151 3.62 -12.48 -10.65
CA GLN A 151 3.39 -12.66 -9.21
C GLN A 151 4.12 -13.89 -8.68
N HIS A 152 3.97 -15.04 -9.33
CA HIS A 152 4.69 -16.27 -8.93
C HIS A 152 6.21 -16.16 -9.11
N GLN A 153 6.69 -15.36 -10.05
CA GLN A 153 8.12 -15.11 -10.20
C GLN A 153 8.64 -14.20 -9.08
N CYS A 154 7.97 -13.09 -8.80
CA CYS A 154 8.29 -12.19 -7.70
C CYS A 154 8.22 -12.92 -6.35
N GLN A 155 7.21 -13.76 -6.13
CA GLN A 155 7.08 -14.58 -4.94
C GLN A 155 8.21 -15.60 -4.82
N ARG A 156 8.59 -16.30 -5.90
CA ARG A 156 9.73 -17.22 -5.91
C ARG A 156 11.06 -16.50 -5.70
N GLU A 157 11.22 -15.29 -6.22
CA GLU A 157 12.41 -14.46 -6.01
C GLU A 157 12.49 -13.99 -4.56
N SER A 158 11.37 -13.54 -3.97
CA SER A 158 11.28 -13.24 -2.55
C SER A 158 11.58 -14.48 -1.69
N GLU A 159 11.00 -15.65 -1.98
CA GLU A 159 11.29 -16.90 -1.27
C GLU A 159 12.77 -17.31 -1.38
N ARG A 160 13.38 -17.19 -2.56
CA ARG A 160 14.83 -17.41 -2.73
C ARG A 160 15.68 -16.41 -1.95
N GLN A 161 15.23 -15.16 -1.82
CA GLN A 161 15.86 -14.16 -0.95
C GLN A 161 15.67 -14.52 0.54
N ARG A 162 14.52 -15.10 0.93
CA ARG A 162 14.29 -15.58 2.29
C ARG A 162 15.20 -16.73 2.68
N ASP A 163 15.48 -17.64 1.75
CA ASP A 163 16.40 -18.77 1.99
C ASP A 163 17.88 -18.34 2.07
N LEU A 164 18.24 -17.16 1.56
CA LEU A 164 19.63 -16.68 1.52
C LEU A 164 20.08 -15.96 2.81
N THR A 165 19.16 -15.42 3.63
CA THR A 165 19.50 -14.83 4.94
C THR A 165 18.30 -14.75 5.91
N PRO A 166 18.03 -15.82 6.69
CA PRO A 166 17.03 -15.79 7.76
C PRO A 166 17.25 -14.67 8.80
N ASP A 167 18.52 -14.35 9.08
CA ASP A 167 18.93 -13.32 10.04
C ASP A 167 18.58 -11.89 9.60
N GLN A 168 18.48 -11.64 8.29
CA GLN A 168 18.18 -10.30 7.78
C GLN A 168 16.69 -9.99 7.88
N LEU A 169 15.83 -10.98 7.61
CA LEU A 169 14.38 -10.84 7.75
C LEU A 169 13.94 -10.71 9.21
N LEU A 170 14.55 -11.48 10.12
CA LEU A 170 14.25 -11.36 11.54
C LEU A 170 14.64 -9.98 12.09
N ARG A 171 15.70 -9.36 11.53
CA ARG A 171 16.10 -8.00 11.87
C ARG A 171 15.10 -6.97 11.34
N GLU A 172 14.70 -7.09 10.08
CA GLU A 172 13.73 -6.17 9.45
C GLU A 172 12.34 -6.26 10.10
N GLU A 173 11.90 -7.44 10.52
CA GLU A 173 10.64 -7.63 11.24
C GLU A 173 10.68 -6.97 12.63
N LYS A 174 11.79 -7.12 13.36
CA LYS A 174 12.01 -6.44 14.65
C LYS A 174 12.10 -4.93 14.51
N GLU A 175 12.74 -4.44 13.44
CA GLU A 175 12.80 -3.02 13.14
C GLU A 175 11.41 -2.47 12.78
N SER A 176 10.62 -3.21 12.00
CA SER A 176 9.23 -2.84 11.69
C SER A 176 8.34 -2.83 12.93
N GLU A 177 8.49 -3.81 13.82
CA GLU A 177 7.78 -3.87 15.10
C GLU A 177 8.18 -2.68 15.99
N SER A 178 9.48 -2.42 16.15
CA SER A 178 10.01 -1.27 16.90
C SER A 178 9.50 0.07 16.35
N LEU A 179 9.50 0.26 15.04
CA LEU A 179 8.98 1.49 14.41
C LEU A 179 7.47 1.63 14.62
N SER A 180 6.72 0.52 14.62
CA SER A 180 5.29 0.54 14.89
C SER A 180 4.97 0.94 16.33
N GLU A 181 5.77 0.49 17.29
CA GLU A 181 5.68 0.88 18.70
C GLU A 181 6.02 2.36 18.88
N GLU A 182 7.11 2.84 18.26
CA GLU A 182 7.49 4.27 18.29
C GLU A 182 6.39 5.15 17.69
N LEU A 183 5.81 4.75 16.55
CA LEU A 183 4.67 5.46 15.96
C LEU A 183 3.47 5.51 16.89
N HIS A 184 3.21 4.44 17.64
CA HIS A 184 2.12 4.40 18.60
C HIS A 184 2.38 5.32 19.80
N GLU A 185 3.60 5.36 20.33
CA GLU A 185 3.98 6.27 21.41
C GLU A 185 3.96 7.73 20.96
N LEU A 186 4.52 8.06 19.80
CA LEU A 186 4.44 9.40 19.21
C LEU A 186 2.99 9.83 19.00
N LYS A 187 2.09 8.91 18.64
CA LYS A 187 0.66 9.20 18.50
C LYS A 187 0.02 9.56 19.84
N LYS A 188 0.39 8.88 20.94
CA LYS A 188 -0.06 9.24 22.29
C LYS A 188 0.48 10.60 22.72
N GLU A 189 1.77 10.86 22.48
CA GLU A 189 2.40 12.14 22.81
C GLU A 189 1.75 13.29 22.04
N ASN A 190 1.50 13.11 20.74
CA ASN A 190 0.83 14.10 19.91
C ASN A 190 -0.57 14.45 20.45
N LYS A 191 -1.31 13.44 20.95
CA LYS A 191 -2.61 13.64 21.59
C LYS A 191 -2.45 14.47 22.88
N LEU A 192 -1.51 14.13 23.74
CA LEU A 192 -1.23 14.86 24.97
C LEU A 192 -0.83 16.33 24.69
N LEU A 193 0.02 16.55 23.69
CA LEU A 193 0.45 17.89 23.28
C LEU A 193 -0.72 18.73 22.76
N LYS A 194 -1.66 18.14 22.01
CA LYS A 194 -2.89 18.81 21.59
C LYS A 194 -3.73 19.25 22.78
N GLU A 195 -3.92 18.38 23.78
CA GLU A 195 -4.66 18.70 24.99
C GLU A 195 -3.98 19.83 25.80
N LYS A 196 -2.65 19.77 25.94
CA LYS A 196 -1.86 20.85 26.57
C LYS A 196 -1.99 22.17 25.80
N ASN A 197 -1.99 22.13 24.47
CA ASN A 197 -2.15 23.32 23.63
C ASN A 197 -3.55 23.96 23.84
N VAL A 198 -4.61 23.14 23.88
CA VAL A 198 -5.96 23.61 24.19
C VAL A 198 -6.02 24.26 25.57
N LEU A 199 -5.41 23.66 26.59
CA LEU A 199 -5.36 24.23 27.93
C LEU A 199 -4.58 25.56 27.97
N ALA A 200 -3.44 25.63 27.29
CA ALA A 200 -2.64 26.84 27.19
C ALA A 200 -3.41 27.96 26.48
N ASN A 201 -4.16 27.66 25.41
CA ASN A 201 -5.00 28.64 24.72
C ASN A 201 -6.13 29.17 25.60
N LYS A 202 -6.81 28.31 26.37
CA LYS A 202 -7.83 28.76 27.34
C LYS A 202 -7.24 29.70 28.39
N LYS A 203 -6.04 29.40 28.89
CA LYS A 203 -5.34 30.26 29.85
C LYS A 203 -4.93 31.59 29.22
N LYS A 204 -4.48 31.57 27.97
CA LYS A 204 -4.19 32.79 27.18
C LYS A 204 -5.44 33.66 27.03
N GLU A 205 -6.58 33.08 26.66
CA GLU A 205 -7.86 33.79 26.54
C GLU A 205 -8.30 34.43 27.87
N GLN A 206 -8.10 33.72 28.99
CA GLN A 206 -8.37 34.29 30.33
C GLN A 206 -7.53 35.54 30.60
N TYR A 207 -6.23 35.49 30.31
CA TYR A 207 -5.36 36.65 30.46
C TYR A 207 -5.75 37.78 29.50
N GLU A 208 -6.11 37.47 28.25
CA GLU A 208 -6.58 38.48 27.30
C GLU A 208 -7.86 39.19 27.79
N CYS A 209 -8.81 38.44 28.37
CA CYS A 209 -10.01 39.00 28.98
C CYS A 209 -9.68 39.89 30.19
N GLU A 210 -8.76 39.45 31.05
CA GLU A 210 -8.34 40.22 32.22
C GLU A 210 -7.60 41.51 31.82
N ILE A 211 -6.71 41.44 30.83
CA ILE A 211 -6.03 42.62 30.28
C ILE A 211 -7.06 43.60 29.70
N LYS A 212 -8.06 43.12 28.95
CA LYS A 212 -9.14 43.98 28.43
C LYS A 212 -9.92 44.65 29.56
N ARG A 213 -10.24 43.90 30.62
CA ARG A 213 -10.94 44.42 31.81
C ARG A 213 -10.11 45.49 32.51
N LEU A 214 -8.82 45.24 32.73
CA LEU A 214 -7.89 46.16 33.38
C LEU A 214 -7.66 47.43 32.54
N ASN A 215 -7.47 47.30 31.23
CA ASN A 215 -7.34 48.44 30.32
C ASN A 215 -8.60 49.31 30.31
N LYS A 216 -9.77 48.69 30.39
CA LYS A 216 -11.04 49.41 30.50
C LYS A 216 -11.15 50.17 31.83
N ALA A 217 -10.82 49.52 32.95
CA ALA A 217 -10.79 50.17 34.26
C ALA A 217 -9.80 51.35 34.29
N LEU A 218 -8.62 51.20 33.69
CA LEU A 218 -7.63 52.26 33.55
C LEU A 218 -8.15 53.43 32.72
N GLN A 219 -8.77 53.17 31.57
CA GLN A 219 -9.38 54.21 30.75
C GLN A 219 -10.52 54.95 31.47
N ASP A 220 -11.34 54.22 32.24
CA ASP A 220 -12.41 54.83 33.01
C ASP A 220 -11.86 55.70 34.15
N ALA A 221 -10.81 55.26 34.84
CA ALA A 221 -10.10 56.06 35.85
C ALA A 221 -9.50 57.35 35.24
N LEU A 222 -8.77 57.23 34.12
CA LEU A 222 -8.21 58.39 33.41
C LEU A 222 -9.30 59.35 32.92
N LYS A 223 -10.46 58.84 32.50
CA LYS A 223 -11.58 59.68 32.08
C LYS A 223 -12.21 60.44 33.24
N ILE A 224 -12.24 59.84 34.43
CA ILE A 224 -12.68 60.49 35.67
C ILE A 224 -11.68 61.60 36.04
N GLU A 225 -10.38 61.30 36.06
CA GLU A 225 -9.31 62.24 36.38
C GLU A 225 -9.23 63.41 35.37
N CYS A 226 -9.39 63.15 34.07
CA CYS A 226 -9.43 64.21 33.04
C CYS A 226 -10.73 65.05 33.07
N SER A 227 -11.78 64.61 33.78
CA SER A 227 -13.05 65.34 33.89
C SER A 227 -13.19 66.17 35.18
N SER A 228 -12.31 65.94 36.17
CA SER A 228 -12.24 66.70 37.42
C SER A 228 -10.82 67.26 37.63
N PHE A 229 -10.59 68.47 37.09
CA PHE A 229 -9.61 69.55 37.44
C PHE A 229 -8.58 69.33 38.58
N PRO A 230 -7.48 70.13 38.69
CA PRO A 230 -6.41 70.53 37.77
C PRO A 230 -5.03 69.96 38.17
N GLU A 231 -4.05 70.33 37.36
CA GLU A 231 -2.60 70.12 37.40
C GLU A 231 -1.86 70.26 38.75
N ASP A 232 -0.75 69.51 38.80
CA ASP A 232 0.52 69.76 39.49
C ASP A 232 0.76 69.07 40.85
N PHE A 233 2.01 68.59 41.01
CA PHE A 233 2.74 68.16 42.22
C PHE A 233 3.15 66.69 42.49
N LEU A 234 2.69 65.66 41.76
CA LEU A 234 3.15 64.26 42.02
C LEU A 234 4.03 63.61 40.94
N GLU A 235 4.21 64.23 39.77
CA GLU A 235 4.88 63.57 38.62
C GLU A 235 6.42 63.68 38.63
N LYS A 236 6.98 64.63 39.39
CA LYS A 236 8.43 64.95 39.35
C LYS A 236 9.34 63.96 40.09
N SER A 237 8.78 63.07 40.94
CA SER A 237 9.55 62.11 41.73
C SER A 237 9.67 60.75 41.03
N GLU A 238 8.58 60.26 40.44
CA GLU A 238 8.51 58.94 39.81
C GLU A 238 9.30 58.88 38.49
N MET A 239 9.25 59.97 37.70
CA MET A 239 9.98 60.09 36.43
C MET A 239 11.51 60.05 36.60
N LYS A 240 12.04 60.51 37.75
CA LYS A 240 13.48 60.45 38.06
C LYS A 240 13.95 59.05 38.44
N CYS A 241 13.12 58.27 39.16
CA CYS A 241 13.45 56.88 39.51
C CYS A 241 13.49 56.00 38.25
N SER A 242 12.49 56.14 37.37
CA SER A 242 12.44 55.41 36.09
C SER A 242 13.66 55.71 35.20
N HIS A 243 14.14 56.95 35.18
CA HIS A 243 15.32 57.33 34.42
C HIS A 243 16.62 56.70 34.96
N GLU A 244 16.78 56.64 36.29
CA GLU A 244 17.95 56.00 36.90
C GLU A 244 17.92 54.47 36.73
N GLU A 245 16.75 53.85 36.85
CA GLU A 245 16.56 52.42 36.56
C GLU A 245 16.91 52.09 35.10
N MET A 246 16.49 52.93 34.14
CA MET A 246 16.85 52.78 32.73
C MET A 246 18.36 52.92 32.49
N ARG A 247 19.04 53.82 33.23
CA ARG A 247 20.50 53.94 33.17
C ARG A 247 21.19 52.67 33.66
N ILE A 248 20.76 52.12 34.80
CA ILE A 248 21.29 50.87 35.35
C ILE A 248 21.05 49.72 34.36
N GLN A 249 19.86 49.61 33.78
CA GLN A 249 19.55 48.59 32.77
C GLN A 249 20.47 48.70 31.55
N MET A 250 20.72 49.92 31.06
CA MET A 250 21.64 50.16 29.95
C MET A 250 23.08 49.75 30.28
N GLU A 251 23.54 50.02 31.50
CA GLU A 251 24.86 49.58 31.97
C GLU A 251 24.95 48.06 32.13
N VAL A 252 23.91 47.40 32.65
CA VAL A 252 23.84 45.94 32.72
C VAL A 252 23.91 45.33 31.33
N LEU A 253 23.16 45.85 30.36
CA LEU A 253 23.21 45.38 28.98
C LEU A 253 24.59 45.59 28.35
N LYS A 254 25.25 46.72 28.65
CA LYS A 254 26.62 46.97 28.18
C LYS A 254 27.62 45.94 28.73
N HIS A 255 27.55 45.65 30.03
CA HIS A 255 28.37 44.60 30.63
C HIS A 255 28.04 43.22 30.05
N GLN A 256 26.75 42.93 29.81
CA GLN A 256 26.33 41.66 29.22
C GLN A 256 26.90 41.46 27.80
N VAL A 257 26.89 42.50 26.98
CA VAL A 257 27.50 42.46 25.65
C VAL A 257 29.00 42.24 25.76
N GLN A 258 29.68 42.92 26.68
CA GLN A 258 31.11 42.72 26.90
C GLN A 258 31.45 41.28 27.31
N ILE A 259 30.68 40.69 28.24
CA ILE A 259 30.86 39.29 28.64
C ILE A 259 30.68 38.35 27.44
N TYR A 260 29.63 38.55 26.64
CA TYR A 260 29.41 37.72 25.45
C TYR A 260 30.51 37.89 24.40
N GLU A 261 31.07 39.08 24.23
CA GLU A 261 32.21 39.29 23.34
C GLU A 261 33.47 38.57 23.85
N GLU A 262 33.73 38.59 25.15
CA GLU A 262 34.85 37.88 25.78
C GLU A 262 34.68 36.36 25.65
N ASP A 263 33.47 35.85 25.94
CA ASP A 263 33.13 34.44 25.81
C ASP A 263 33.24 33.97 24.36
N PHE A 264 32.75 34.77 23.41
CA PHE A 264 32.87 34.45 21.97
C PHE A 264 34.33 34.36 21.53
N LYS A 265 35.18 35.31 21.97
CA LYS A 265 36.62 35.28 21.66
C LYS A 265 37.29 34.06 22.29
N LYS A 266 36.96 33.75 23.55
CA LYS A 266 37.50 32.58 24.25
C LYS A 266 37.10 31.28 23.54
N GLU A 267 35.81 31.08 23.28
CA GLU A 267 35.30 29.91 22.56
C GLU A 267 35.96 29.78 21.19
N ARG A 268 36.16 30.90 20.49
CA ARG A 268 36.83 30.87 19.19
C ARG A 268 38.29 30.45 19.28
N SER A 269 39.01 30.91 20.31
CA SER A 269 40.41 30.52 20.57
C SER A 269 40.54 29.07 21.03
N ASP A 270 39.60 28.59 21.86
CA ASP A 270 39.55 27.20 22.30
C ASP A 270 39.28 26.25 21.14
N ARG A 271 38.39 26.62 20.23
CA ARG A 271 38.13 25.88 18.99
C ARG A 271 39.36 25.81 18.08
N GLU A 272 40.13 26.88 18.00
CA GLU A 272 41.39 26.91 17.24
C GLU A 272 42.44 25.98 17.85
N ARG A 273 42.63 26.05 19.18
CA ARG A 273 43.54 25.14 19.91
C ARG A 273 43.14 23.68 19.70
N LEU A 274 41.86 23.35 19.86
CA LEU A 274 41.37 21.98 19.69
C LEU A 274 41.54 21.49 18.24
N ASN A 275 41.35 22.36 17.26
CA ASN A 275 41.59 22.00 15.86
C ASN A 275 43.08 21.71 15.59
N GLN A 276 43.99 22.49 16.17
CA GLN A 276 45.43 22.25 16.09
C GLN A 276 45.80 20.90 16.73
N GLU A 277 45.32 20.61 17.94
CA GLU A 277 45.54 19.32 18.61
C GLU A 277 44.99 18.15 17.79
N LYS A 278 43.83 18.32 17.15
CA LYS A 278 43.24 17.32 16.25
C LYS A 278 44.13 17.05 15.05
N GLU A 279 44.69 18.09 14.42
CA GLU A 279 45.59 17.96 13.28
C GLU A 279 46.90 17.25 13.67
N GLU A 280 47.47 17.59 14.83
CA GLU A 280 48.66 16.92 15.37
C GLU A 280 48.41 15.44 15.67
N LEU A 281 47.30 15.12 16.33
CA LEU A 281 46.88 13.73 16.58
C LEU A 281 46.67 12.96 15.28
N GLN A 282 46.07 13.60 14.27
CA GLN A 282 45.87 13.00 12.95
C GLN A 282 47.21 12.71 12.26
N GLN A 283 48.19 13.62 12.34
CA GLN A 283 49.53 13.41 11.79
C GLN A 283 50.29 12.28 12.51
N MET A 284 50.20 12.22 13.84
CA MET A 284 50.78 11.13 14.62
C MET A 284 50.15 9.78 14.26
N ASN A 285 48.82 9.74 14.09
CA ASN A 285 48.10 8.54 13.68
C ASN A 285 48.54 8.06 12.29
N GLN A 286 48.59 8.95 11.29
CA GLN A 286 49.09 8.63 9.94
C GLN A 286 50.52 8.10 9.96
N THR A 287 51.38 8.70 10.80
CA THR A 287 52.77 8.25 10.98
C THR A 287 52.82 6.84 11.57
N SER A 288 52.06 6.60 12.65
CA SER A 288 51.94 5.29 13.29
C SER A 288 51.42 4.23 12.31
N GLN A 289 50.37 4.54 11.54
CA GLN A 289 49.83 3.65 10.52
C GLN A 289 50.86 3.31 9.43
N SER A 290 51.65 4.29 9.00
CA SER A 290 52.73 4.10 8.03
C SER A 290 53.81 3.17 8.58
N GLN A 291 54.18 3.31 9.87
CA GLN A 291 55.11 2.42 10.54
C GLN A 291 54.55 0.99 10.68
N LEU A 292 53.29 0.83 11.05
CA LEU A 292 52.61 -0.46 11.10
C LEU A 292 52.60 -1.15 9.73
N ASN A 293 52.28 -0.42 8.66
CA ASN A 293 52.29 -0.95 7.31
C ASN A 293 53.69 -1.41 6.87
N LYS A 294 54.74 -0.66 7.26
CA LYS A 294 56.14 -1.04 7.02
C LYS A 294 56.49 -2.33 7.76
N LEU A 295 56.19 -2.44 9.06
CA LEU A 295 56.43 -3.64 9.85
C LEU A 295 55.63 -4.84 9.33
N ASN A 296 54.37 -4.65 8.96
CA ASN A 296 53.54 -5.69 8.35
C ASN A 296 54.14 -6.22 7.04
N SER A 297 54.64 -5.32 6.19
CA SER A 297 55.33 -5.71 4.95
C SER A 297 56.61 -6.51 5.25
N GLN A 298 57.38 -6.12 6.26
CA GLN A 298 58.55 -6.87 6.72
C GLN A 298 58.16 -8.25 7.26
N ILE A 299 57.12 -8.34 8.08
CA ILE A 299 56.61 -9.61 8.62
C ILE A 299 56.20 -10.54 7.48
N LYS A 300 55.46 -10.04 6.48
CA LYS A 300 55.09 -10.81 5.29
C LYS A 300 56.31 -11.30 4.52
N ALA A 301 57.32 -10.45 4.30
CA ALA A 301 58.55 -10.85 3.64
C ALA A 301 59.29 -11.96 4.42
N CYS A 302 59.41 -11.81 5.74
CA CYS A 302 60.00 -12.83 6.61
C CYS A 302 59.19 -14.14 6.60
N GLN A 303 57.86 -14.08 6.55
CA GLN A 303 57.00 -15.26 6.42
C GLN A 303 57.24 -16.01 5.11
N MET A 304 57.33 -15.31 3.98
CA MET A 304 57.61 -15.93 2.68
C MET A 304 58.98 -16.63 2.64
N GLU A 305 60.01 -15.99 3.21
CA GLU A 305 61.33 -16.63 3.33
C GLU A 305 61.29 -17.85 4.26
N LYS A 306 60.56 -17.78 5.37
CA LYS A 306 60.34 -18.95 6.24
C LYS A 306 59.66 -20.09 5.48
N GLU A 307 58.59 -19.84 4.74
CA GLU A 307 57.89 -20.87 3.95
C GLU A 307 58.79 -21.46 2.86
N LYS A 308 59.59 -20.62 2.20
CA LYS A 308 60.56 -21.06 1.18
C LYS A 308 61.61 -21.99 1.78
N LEU A 309 62.19 -21.62 2.93
CA LEU A 309 63.15 -22.44 3.66
C LEU A 309 62.49 -23.74 4.14
N GLU A 310 61.25 -23.69 4.62
CA GLU A 310 60.50 -24.88 5.04
C GLU A 310 60.23 -25.83 3.85
N LYS A 311 59.91 -25.30 2.66
CA LYS A 311 59.80 -26.09 1.43
C LYS A 311 61.13 -26.72 1.03
N GLN A 312 62.23 -25.97 1.08
CA GLN A 312 63.57 -26.50 0.82
C GLN A 312 63.94 -27.61 1.81
N LEU A 313 63.62 -27.43 3.08
CA LEU A 313 63.81 -28.45 4.12
C LEU A 313 62.98 -29.70 3.81
N LYS A 314 61.69 -29.56 3.51
CA LYS A 314 60.83 -30.70 3.14
C LYS A 314 61.35 -31.45 1.91
N GLN A 315 61.87 -30.74 0.90
CA GLN A 315 62.51 -31.37 -0.27
C GLN A 315 63.79 -32.13 0.09
N MET A 316 64.62 -31.58 1.00
CA MET A 316 65.85 -32.23 1.45
C MET A 316 65.55 -33.51 2.25
N TYR A 317 64.55 -33.46 3.14
CA TYR A 317 64.20 -34.59 4.02
C TYR A 317 63.32 -35.65 3.31
N PHE A 318 62.60 -35.28 2.25
CA PHE A 318 61.83 -36.19 1.40
C PHE A 318 62.13 -35.98 -0.09
N PRO A 319 63.34 -36.35 -0.58
CA PRO A 319 63.60 -36.32 -2.01
C PRO A 319 62.66 -37.31 -2.70
N THR A 320 61.88 -36.85 -3.68
CA THR A 320 60.95 -37.70 -4.43
C THR A 320 61.74 -38.70 -5.28
N CYS A 321 62.18 -39.82 -4.68
CA CYS A 321 62.63 -40.96 -5.44
C CYS A 321 61.40 -41.63 -6.06
N ASN A 322 61.36 -41.77 -7.39
CA ASN A 322 60.40 -42.63 -8.08
C ASN A 322 60.68 -44.14 -7.88
N CYS A 323 61.51 -44.49 -6.90
CA CYS A 323 61.69 -45.84 -6.43
C CYS A 323 60.72 -46.06 -5.26
N GLY A 324 59.80 -47.01 -5.39
CA GLY A 324 58.68 -47.27 -4.45
C GLY A 324 59.07 -47.77 -3.05
N LEU A 325 59.98 -47.08 -2.36
CA LEU A 325 60.41 -47.39 -1.01
C LEU A 325 59.92 -46.31 -0.06
N VAL A 326 58.86 -46.65 0.68
CA VAL A 326 58.29 -45.87 1.77
C VAL A 326 59.31 -45.79 2.91
N PHE A 327 59.98 -44.64 3.07
CA PHE A 327 60.79 -44.38 4.27
C PHE A 327 59.90 -43.80 5.37
N HIS A 328 59.52 -44.64 6.32
CA HIS A 328 58.95 -44.20 7.60
C HIS A 328 60.07 -43.62 8.47
N LEU A 329 60.21 -42.29 8.48
CA LEU A 329 61.07 -41.62 9.47
C LEU A 329 60.34 -41.61 10.82
N ARG A 330 60.81 -42.46 11.73
CA ARG A 330 60.40 -42.48 13.14
C ARG A 330 61.03 -41.29 13.85
N ASP A 331 60.20 -40.46 14.48
CA ASP A 331 60.58 -39.19 15.12
C ASP A 331 61.46 -39.44 16.38
N PRO A 332 62.71 -38.93 16.46
CA PRO A 332 63.61 -39.20 17.60
C PRO A 332 63.51 -38.24 18.79
N TRP A 333 62.68 -37.19 18.76
CA TRP A 333 62.69 -36.15 19.79
C TRP A 333 61.68 -36.37 20.92
N VAL A 334 61.80 -37.51 21.60
CA VAL A 334 61.35 -37.66 23.01
C VAL A 334 62.59 -37.64 23.90
N PRO A 335 62.81 -36.57 24.70
CA PRO A 335 63.68 -36.67 25.86
C PRO A 335 62.89 -36.80 27.16
N THR A 336 63.01 -37.99 27.74
CA THR A 336 62.99 -38.26 29.18
C THR A 336 63.86 -37.23 29.93
N GLY A 337 63.33 -36.63 31.00
CA GLY A 337 64.02 -35.63 31.84
C GLY A 337 65.24 -36.16 32.62
N PRO A 338 65.95 -35.31 33.41
CA PRO A 338 65.41 -34.86 34.70
C PRO A 338 65.78 -33.43 35.18
N ARG A 339 64.83 -32.80 35.91
CA ARG A 339 64.96 -31.98 37.17
C ARG A 339 66.02 -30.84 37.19
N ALA A 340 65.75 -29.57 37.48
CA ALA A 340 64.58 -28.81 37.94
C ALA A 340 64.87 -27.30 37.79
N VAL A 341 63.93 -26.53 37.25
CA VAL A 341 63.47 -25.23 37.80
C VAL A 341 62.02 -25.12 37.36
N GLN A 342 61.10 -25.27 38.31
CA GLN A 342 59.67 -25.01 38.11
C GLN A 342 59.50 -23.50 38.20
N ASP A 343 59.22 -22.84 37.08
CA ASP A 343 58.55 -21.55 37.12
C ASP A 343 57.10 -21.78 36.65
N LEU A 344 56.21 -21.70 37.61
CA LEU A 344 54.82 -22.11 37.51
C LEU A 344 54.03 -20.96 36.89
N GLN A 345 53.70 -21.11 35.61
CA GLN A 345 52.68 -20.32 34.94
C GLN A 345 51.33 -20.53 35.64
N LYS A 346 50.86 -19.56 36.43
CA LYS A 346 49.44 -19.30 36.67
C LYS A 346 49.21 -17.81 36.97
N HIS A 347 48.92 -17.03 35.94
CA HIS A 347 48.06 -15.85 36.10
C HIS A 347 46.71 -16.14 35.40
N PRO A 348 45.59 -15.86 36.07
CA PRO A 348 44.26 -16.24 35.61
C PRO A 348 43.73 -15.28 34.54
N SER A 349 42.82 -15.83 33.74
CA SER A 349 41.93 -15.12 32.82
C SER A 349 41.01 -14.19 33.60
N ASP A 350 41.06 -12.89 33.30
CA ASP A 350 39.95 -11.97 33.59
C ASP A 350 39.94 -10.86 32.53
N TYR A 351 39.30 -11.15 31.41
CA TYR A 351 38.81 -10.13 30.47
C TYR A 351 37.33 -10.43 30.20
N GLN A 352 36.49 -10.15 31.19
CA GLN A 352 35.08 -9.87 30.99
C GLN A 352 34.83 -8.41 31.34
N TRP A 353 34.95 -7.50 30.38
CA TRP A 353 34.16 -6.25 30.37
C TRP A 353 34.07 -5.75 28.92
N TYR A 354 32.98 -6.12 28.25
CA TYR A 354 32.39 -5.32 27.17
C TYR A 354 30.89 -5.29 27.46
N ALA A 355 30.44 -4.19 28.06
CA ALA A 355 29.04 -3.79 28.11
C ALA A 355 28.99 -2.41 27.43
N PRO A 356 28.22 -2.23 26.34
CA PRO A 356 27.93 -0.91 25.80
C PRO A 356 27.09 -0.12 26.82
N ASP A 357 27.31 1.20 26.88
CA ASP A 357 26.55 2.19 27.65
C ASP A 357 26.84 2.31 29.15
N GLN A 358 28.01 2.86 29.52
CA GLN A 358 28.15 3.65 30.74
C GLN A 358 29.06 4.86 30.51
N PHE A 359 28.49 6.06 30.60
CA PHE A 359 29.23 7.32 30.67
C PHE A 359 30.00 7.43 32.00
N PRO A 360 31.15 8.11 32.05
CA PRO A 360 31.92 8.27 33.28
C PRO A 360 31.21 9.19 34.29
N PRO A 361 31.37 8.98 35.61
CA PRO A 361 30.77 9.84 36.62
C PRO A 361 31.56 11.16 36.72
N ASP A 362 30.88 12.25 36.35
CA ASP A 362 31.38 13.60 36.55
C ASP A 362 31.49 13.97 38.03
N VAL A 363 32.58 14.65 38.32
CA VAL A 363 32.89 15.31 39.59
C VAL A 363 32.05 16.57 39.72
N GLN A 364 31.45 16.75 40.90
CA GLN A 364 30.89 17.96 41.54
C GLN A 364 29.37 17.96 41.79
N HIS A 365 28.99 17.57 43.00
CA HIS A 365 27.91 18.21 43.74
C HIS A 365 28.49 18.81 45.03
N LYS A 366 28.81 20.09 44.99
CA LYS A 366 28.99 20.92 46.19
C LYS A 366 28.10 22.16 46.05
N ALA A 367 26.80 21.94 46.19
CA ALA A 367 25.81 23.00 46.38
C ALA A 367 24.60 22.40 47.10
N ASN A 368 24.70 22.29 48.42
CA ASN A 368 23.55 22.19 49.34
C ASN A 368 24.06 22.62 50.72
N ASP A 369 24.31 23.92 50.87
CA ASP A 369 24.49 24.57 52.18
C ASP A 369 24.01 26.04 52.13
N ILE A 370 22.89 26.28 51.46
CA ILE A 370 22.11 27.52 51.61
C ILE A 370 20.65 27.11 51.66
N PHE A 371 20.15 26.77 52.85
CA PHE A 371 18.75 26.90 53.32
C PHE A 371 18.58 26.19 54.68
N LYS A 372 19.44 26.51 55.66
CA LYS A 372 19.18 26.24 57.08
C LYS A 372 19.73 27.37 57.94
N SER A 373 19.15 28.57 57.78
CA SER A 373 19.34 29.67 58.73
C SER A 373 18.28 30.76 58.54
N GLN A 374 17.00 30.40 58.62
CA GLN A 374 15.94 31.35 59.01
C GLN A 374 14.62 30.63 59.26
N GLN A 375 14.55 29.93 60.40
CA GLN A 375 13.25 29.66 61.02
C GLN A 375 13.45 29.57 62.52
N CYS A 376 13.48 30.74 63.17
CA CYS A 376 13.06 30.99 64.55
C CYS A 376 13.26 32.49 64.83
N LEU A 377 12.35 33.05 65.64
CA LEU A 377 12.16 34.47 66.03
C LEU A 377 11.14 35.21 65.13
N LEU A 378 9.92 35.63 65.53
CA LEU A 378 9.00 35.61 66.70
C LEU A 378 7.93 36.73 66.37
N PRO A 379 6.88 37.08 67.16
CA PRO A 379 6.11 36.40 68.21
C PRO A 379 4.56 36.55 68.03
N VAL A 380 3.82 36.05 69.03
CA VAL A 380 2.45 36.45 69.45
C VAL A 380 2.36 37.96 69.71
#